data_AF-A0A7J4QVC2-F1
#
_entry.id   AF-A0A7J4QVC2-F1
#
_cell.length_a   1.000
_cell.length_b   1.000
_cell.length_c   1.000
_cell.angle_alpha   90.00
_cell.angle_beta   90.00
_cell.angle_gamma   90.00
#
_symmetry.space_group_name_H-M   'P 1'
#
loop_
_entity.id
_entity.type
_entity.pdbx_description
1 polymer ?
#
loop_
_entity_poly.entity_id
_entity_poly.type
_entity_poly.pdbx_seq_one_letter_code
_entity_poly.pdbx_strand_id
1 'polypeptide(L)' 'MARQILQQCLSCKAWSLATTCPACGKTAQAAAPLKWSPEDNRAQIRRKMYAVESKEWVEGLPTLPSLQEMKDAHTPSEEE' A
#
# COMPACT_ATOMS: atom_id res chain seq x y z
N MET A 1 10.40 21.63 -3.58
CA MET A 1 10.22 20.17 -3.47
C MET A 1 10.34 19.57 -4.86
N ALA A 2 11.36 18.74 -5.11
CA ALA A 2 11.48 18.04 -6.38
C ALA A 2 10.25 17.13 -6.53
N ARG A 3 9.41 17.41 -7.54
CA ARG A 3 8.23 16.59 -7.82
C ARG A 3 8.73 15.30 -8.46
N GLN A 4 8.28 14.16 -7.95
CA GLN A 4 8.54 12.90 -8.63
C GLN A 4 7.95 12.94 -10.04
N ILE A 5 8.80 12.68 -11.04
CA ILE A 5 8.41 12.73 -12.46
C ILE A 5 7.79 11.40 -12.90
N LEU A 6 8.31 10.26 -12.40
CA LEU A 6 7.81 8.94 -12.76
C LEU A 6 6.42 8.68 -12.19
N GLN A 7 5.47 8.38 -13.07
CA GLN A 7 4.08 8.05 -12.77
C GLN A 7 3.79 6.57 -13.06
N GLN A 8 2.83 6.00 -12.35
CA GLN A 8 2.27 4.67 -12.61
C GLN A 8 0.75 4.77 -12.77
N CYS A 9 0.22 4.08 -13.78
CA CYS A 9 -1.22 4.01 -14.00
C CYS A 9 -1.90 3.20 -12.89
N LEU A 10 -2.98 3.73 -12.31
CA LEU A 10 -3.71 3.05 -11.25
C LEU A 10 -4.41 1.76 -11.73
N SER A 11 -4.81 1.71 -13.01
CA SER A 11 -5.58 0.60 -13.59
C SER A 11 -4.73 -0.49 -14.25
N CYS A 12 -3.90 -0.14 -15.24
CA CYS A 12 -3.10 -1.13 -15.98
C CYS A 12 -1.67 -1.27 -15.47
N LYS A 13 -1.27 -0.50 -14.45
CA LYS A 13 0.07 -0.50 -13.84
C LYS A 13 1.23 -0.13 -14.77
N ALA A 14 0.94 0.33 -16.00
CA ALA A 14 1.94 0.85 -16.92
C ALA A 14 2.65 2.11 -16.37
N TRP A 15 3.91 2.26 -16.73
CA TRP A 15 4.78 3.36 -16.31
C TRP A 15 4.81 4.47 -17.36
N SER A 16 4.77 5.71 -16.93
CA SER A 16 4.86 6.87 -17.81
C SER A 16 5.40 8.10 -17.07
N LEU A 17 5.78 9.14 -17.82
CA LEU A 17 6.11 10.45 -17.25
C LEU A 17 4.93 11.43 -17.31
N ALA A 18 3.84 11.04 -17.98
CA ALA A 18 2.59 11.79 -18.06
C ALA A 18 1.62 11.38 -16.94
N THR A 19 0.75 12.31 -16.56
CA THR A 19 -0.38 12.08 -15.62
C THR A 19 -1.56 11.35 -16.26
N THR A 20 -1.56 11.24 -17.58
CA THR A 20 -2.50 10.41 -18.35
C THR A 20 -1.76 9.22 -18.91
N CYS A 21 -2.27 8.01 -18.66
CA CYS A 21 -1.63 6.78 -19.10
C CYS A 21 -1.69 6.66 -20.64
N PRO A 22 -0.55 6.49 -21.33
CA PRO A 22 -0.53 6.34 -22.79
C PRO A 22 -1.11 5.00 -23.26
N ALA A 23 -1.14 3.98 -22.40
CA ALA A 23 -1.63 2.63 -22.75
C ALA A 23 -3.16 2.50 -22.64
N CYS A 24 -3.81 3.18 -21.70
CA CYS A 24 -5.24 3.02 -21.43
C CYS A 24 -6.03 4.32 -21.24
N GLY A 25 -5.39 5.49 -21.32
CA GLY A 25 -6.04 6.79 -21.17
C GLY A 25 -6.49 7.18 -19.75
N LYS A 26 -6.38 6.28 -18.77
CA LYS A 26 -6.75 6.54 -17.37
C LYS A 26 -5.68 7.31 -16.61
N THR A 27 -6.02 7.80 -15.42
CA THR A 27 -5.13 8.59 -14.57
C THR A 27 -3.91 7.78 -14.10
N ALA A 28 -2.75 8.40 -14.20
CA ALA A 28 -1.50 7.95 -13.60
C ALA A 28 -1.11 8.88 -12.45
N GLN A 29 -0.53 8.31 -11.39
CA GLN A 29 -0.09 9.04 -10.19
C GLN A 29 1.37 8.76 -9.88
N ALA A 30 1.97 9.57 -9.02
CA ALA A 30 3.37 9.44 -8.64
C ALA A 30 3.62 8.02 -8.12
N ALA A 31 4.62 7.36 -8.68
CA ALA A 31 4.81 5.94 -8.43
C ALA A 31 5.45 5.63 -7.08
N ALA A 32 6.14 6.59 -6.45
CA ALA A 32 6.74 6.36 -5.15
C ALA A 32 5.68 6.63 -4.08
N PRO A 33 5.70 5.84 -3.00
CA PRO A 33 4.79 6.05 -1.89
C PRO A 33 5.03 7.40 -1.22
N LEU A 34 4.02 7.88 -0.50
CA LEU A 34 4.18 9.03 0.38
C LEU A 34 5.24 8.73 1.44
N LYS A 35 6.16 9.67 1.66
CA LYS A 35 7.17 9.54 2.72
C LYS A 35 6.47 9.45 4.09
N TRP A 36 6.77 8.39 4.82
CA TRP A 36 6.34 8.23 6.22
C TRP A 36 7.30 8.95 7.17
N SER A 37 6.77 9.51 8.26
CA SER A 37 7.57 10.03 9.37
C SER A 37 6.97 9.58 10.70
N PRO A 38 7.77 9.39 11.76
CA PRO A 38 7.27 9.00 13.08
C PRO A 38 6.25 10.01 13.65
N GLU A 39 6.43 11.30 13.37
CA GLU A 39 5.59 12.38 13.91
C GLU A 39 4.23 12.44 13.23
N ASP A 40 4.16 12.15 11.93
CA ASP A 40 2.94 12.09 11.10
C ASP A 40 1.79 13.01 11.55
N ASN A 41 2.04 14.33 11.57
CA ASN A 41 1.12 15.32 12.14
C ASN A 41 -0.30 15.28 11.53
N ARG A 42 -0.47 14.69 10.34
CA ARG A 42 -1.77 14.56 9.65
C ARG A 42 -2.38 13.17 9.75
N ALA A 43 -1.84 12.28 10.59
CA ALA A 43 -2.34 10.92 10.79
C ALA A 43 -3.82 10.89 11.19
N GLN A 44 -4.20 11.74 12.15
CA GLN A 44 -5.58 11.81 12.65
C GLN A 44 -6.58 12.14 11.54
N ILE A 45 -6.23 13.06 10.63
CA ILE A 45 -7.09 13.43 9.51
C ILE A 45 -7.22 12.24 8.54
N ARG A 46 -6.11 11.57 8.21
CA ARG A 46 -6.16 10.39 7.34
C ARG A 46 -6.96 9.24 7.96
N ARG A 47 -6.80 8.97 9.26
CA ARG A 47 -7.58 7.94 9.96
C ARG A 47 -9.09 8.21 9.93
N LYS A 48 -9.50 9.47 10.11
CA LYS A 48 -10.91 9.88 9.97
C LYS A 48 -11.43 9.71 8.55
N MET A 49 -10.64 10.11 7.55
CA MET A 49 -11.01 9.98 6.13
C MET A 49 -11.28 8.53 5.72
N TYR A 50 -10.51 7.58 6.24
CA TYR A 50 -10.65 6.15 5.94
C TYR A 50 -11.50 5.39 6.96
N ALA A 51 -12.17 6.08 7.90
CA ALA A 51 -12.99 5.48 8.95
C ALA A 51 -12.29 4.32 9.70
N VAL A 52 -11.00 4.47 9.99
CA VAL A 52 -10.14 3.40 10.57
C VAL A 52 -10.64 2.90 11.93
N GLU A 53 -11.41 3.72 12.65
CA GLU A 53 -11.98 3.39 13.96
C GLU A 53 -13.32 2.63 13.85
N SER A 54 -13.83 2.37 12.65
CA SER A 54 -15.10 1.66 12.45
C SER A 54 -14.94 0.14 12.61
N LYS A 55 -16.02 -0.53 13.01
CA LYS A 55 -16.07 -2.01 13.13
C LYS A 55 -15.82 -2.70 11.78
N GLU A 56 -16.37 -2.13 10.71
CA GLU A 56 -16.20 -2.60 9.33
C GLU A 56 -14.73 -2.59 8.90
N TRP A 57 -13.97 -1.56 9.30
CA TRP A 57 -12.56 -1.48 9.00
C TRP A 57 -11.76 -2.59 9.70
N VAL A 58 -12.08 -2.85 10.98
CA VAL A 58 -11.44 -3.91 11.77
C VAL A 58 -11.74 -5.31 11.20
N GLU A 59 -12.97 -5.54 10.76
CA GLU A 59 -13.39 -6.81 10.15
C GLU A 59 -12.74 -7.03 8.77
N GLY A 60 -12.36 -5.96 8.06
CA GLY A 60 -11.63 -6.03 6.80
C GLY A 60 -10.13 -6.26 6.91
N LEU A 61 -9.58 -6.32 8.14
CA LEU A 61 -8.16 -6.58 8.33
C LEU A 61 -7.80 -8.02 7.95
N PRO A 62 -6.64 -8.24 7.31
CA PRO A 62 -6.17 -9.59 7.03
C PRO A 62 -5.91 -10.31 8.36
N THR A 63 -6.53 -11.48 8.52
CA THR A 63 -6.25 -12.36 9.65
C THR A 63 -4.99 -13.16 9.37
N LEU A 64 -4.18 -13.33 10.41
CA LEU A 64 -3.04 -14.22 10.35
C LEU A 64 -3.54 -15.69 10.49
N PRO A 65 -2.87 -16.64 9.84
CA PRO A 65 -3.04 -18.06 10.14
C PRO A 65 -2.85 -18.34 11.63
N SER A 66 -3.41 -19.45 12.11
CA SER A 66 -3.19 -19.85 13.49
C SER A 66 -1.71 -20.12 13.75
N LEU A 67 -1.28 -19.92 15.01
CA LEU A 67 0.09 -20.18 15.44
C LEU A 67 0.52 -21.63 15.12
N GLN A 68 -0.42 -22.57 15.22
CA GLN A 68 -0.21 -23.98 14.87
C GLN A 68 0.11 -24.15 13.38
N GLU A 69 -0.72 -23.58 12.50
CA GLU A 69 -0.49 -23.63 11.04
C GLU A 69 0.82 -22.95 10.64
N MET A 70 1.20 -21.86 11.31
CA MET A 70 2.50 -21.22 11.08
C MET A 70 3.69 -22.10 11.49
N LYS A 71 3.54 -22.87 12.58
CA LYS A 71 4.56 -23.84 13.03
C LYS A 71 4.65 -25.03 12.08
N ASP A 72 3.51 -25.53 11.62
CA ASP A 72 3.44 -26.68 10.72
C ASP A 72 3.94 -26.33 9.31
N ALA A 73 3.72 -25.10 8.86
CA ALA A 73 4.26 -24.56 7.60
C ALA A 73 5.73 -24.14 7.69
N HIS A 74 6.31 -24.08 8.89
CA HIS A 74 7.73 -23.79 9.06
C HIS A 74 8.55 -25.02 8.65
N THR A 75 8.98 -25.05 7.39
CA THR A 75 10.08 -25.93 6.99
C THR A 75 11.36 -25.37 7.60
N PRO A 76 12.04 -26.10 8.51
CA PRO A 76 13.35 -25.68 8.96
C PRO A 76 14.25 -25.62 7.72
N SER A 77 14.72 -24.43 7.37
CA SER A 77 15.84 -24.30 6.46
C SER A 77 17.03 -24.92 7.19
N GLU A 78 17.52 -26.05 6.68
CA GLU A 78 18.82 -26.60 7.07
C GLU A 78 19.87 -25.50 6.81
N GLU A 79 20.30 -24.83 7.87
CA GLU A 79 21.54 -24.06 7.88
C GLU A 79 22.68 -25.07 8.10
N GLU A 80 23.39 -25.34 6.99
CA GLU A 80 24.68 -26.06 6.82
C GLU A 80 24.86 -27.48 7.40
#